data_AF-A0A316EM75-F1
#
_entry.id   AF-A0A316EM75-F1
#
_cell.length_a   1.000
_cell.length_b   1.000
_cell.length_c   1.000
_cell.angle_alpha   90.00
_cell.angle_beta   90.00
_cell.angle_gamma   90.00
#
_symmetry.space_group_name_H-M   'P 1'
#
loop_
_entity.id
_entity.type
_entity.pdbx_description
1 polymer ?
#
loop_
_entity_poly.entity_id
_entity_poly.type
_entity_poly.pdbx_seq_one_letter_code
_entity_poly.pdbx_strand_id
1 'polypeptide(L)'
;MAHGSSEGVSNRVLGALTLVLVMVDAGLVAINSIMWSAYRDGDVTAAEVAPFMVFAGSAALGVVVMLSAAVALFRDTRGHRLAGLAVLLAGVRVVAIPVAVVVVVGTVGTSSVSGPSDMFVLILSAFEAVVELMVARVAAARTRA
;
A
#
# COMPACT_ATOMS: atom_id res chain seq x y z
N MET A 1 -25.76 25.49 13.90
CA MET A 1 -25.53 24.03 14.05
C MET A 1 -25.58 23.25 12.72
N ALA A 2 -25.35 23.87 11.55
CA ALA A 2 -25.46 23.20 10.24
C ALA A 2 -24.13 22.65 9.67
N HIS A 3 -22.97 22.93 10.29
CA HIS A 3 -21.66 22.53 9.76
C HIS A 3 -21.32 21.03 9.91
N GLY A 4 -21.99 20.29 10.79
CA GLY A 4 -21.65 18.87 11.03
C GLY A 4 -22.10 17.90 9.92
N SER A 5 -23.03 18.31 9.03
CA SER A 5 -23.57 17.40 8.01
C SER A 5 -22.69 17.30 6.75
N SER A 6 -22.04 18.40 6.34
CA SER A 6 -21.18 18.41 5.15
C SER A 6 -19.84 17.70 5.39
N GLU A 7 -19.27 17.82 6.58
CA GLU A 7 -18.02 17.14 6.93
C GLU A 7 -18.19 15.62 7.00
N GLY A 8 -19.29 15.14 7.59
CA GLY A 8 -19.59 13.71 7.62
C GLY A 8 -19.83 13.11 6.23
N VAL A 9 -20.46 13.85 5.31
CA VAL A 9 -20.60 13.42 3.90
C VAL A 9 -19.23 13.40 3.20
N SER A 10 -18.39 14.42 3.40
CA SER A 10 -17.05 14.49 2.83
C SER A 10 -16.16 13.33 3.29
N ASN A 11 -16.15 13.00 4.59
CA ASN A 11 -15.38 11.89 5.13
C ASN A 11 -15.84 10.53 4.58
N ARG A 12 -17.15 10.34 4.38
CA ARG A 12 -17.69 9.11 3.77
C ARG A 12 -17.29 8.96 2.31
N VAL A 13 -17.31 10.05 1.53
CA VAL A 13 -16.87 10.03 0.13
C VAL A 13 -15.37 9.71 0.06
N LEU A 14 -14.55 10.34 0.90
CA LEU A 14 -13.12 10.02 1.00
C LEU A 14 -12.90 8.56 1.40
N GLY A 15 -13.63 8.06 2.40
CA GLY A 15 -13.56 6.66 2.83
C GLY A 15 -13.93 5.69 1.71
N ALA A 16 -14.96 6.00 0.92
CA ALA A 16 -15.35 5.19 -0.24
C ALA A 16 -14.26 5.19 -1.33
N LEU A 17 -13.66 6.34 -1.64
CA LEU A 17 -12.53 6.42 -2.57
C LEU A 17 -11.32 5.64 -2.06
N THR A 18 -11.02 5.71 -0.76
CA THR A 18 -9.97 4.90 -0.14
C THR A 18 -10.26 3.39 -0.28
N LEU A 19 -11.52 2.96 -0.15
CA LEU A 19 -11.88 1.56 -0.38
C LEU A 19 -11.70 1.12 -1.84
N VAL A 20 -11.91 2.01 -2.82
CA VAL A 20 -11.62 1.69 -4.23
C VAL A 20 -10.13 1.43 -4.42
N LEU A 21 -9.28 2.24 -3.80
CA LEU A 21 -7.82 2.04 -3.84
C LEU A 21 -7.41 0.72 -3.17
N VAL A 22 -8.03 0.35 -2.04
CA VAL A 22 -7.82 -0.97 -1.42
C VAL A 22 -8.08 -2.12 -2.39
N MET A 23 -9.10 -2.01 -3.25
CA MET A 23 -9.41 -3.06 -4.23
C MET A 23 -8.34 -3.19 -5.30
N VAL A 24 -7.67 -2.08 -5.66
CA VAL A 24 -6.52 -2.11 -6.58
C VAL A 24 -5.38 -2.91 -5.96
N ASP A 25 -5.01 -2.58 -4.71
CA ASP A 25 -3.92 -3.27 -4.00
C ASP A 25 -4.24 -4.75 -3.76
N ALA A 26 -5.49 -5.07 -3.43
CA ALA A 26 -5.94 -6.45 -3.28
C ALA A 26 -5.84 -7.24 -4.59
N GLY A 27 -6.14 -6.61 -5.73
CA GLY A 27 -5.93 -7.20 -7.05
C GLY A 27 -4.45 -7.50 -7.33
N LEU A 28 -3.56 -6.60 -6.95
CA LEU A 28 -2.11 -6.80 -7.08
C LEU A 28 -1.60 -7.96 -6.22
N VAL A 29 -2.09 -8.08 -4.98
CA VAL A 29 -1.81 -9.22 -4.10
C VAL A 29 -2.30 -10.54 -4.71
N ALA A 30 -3.48 -10.53 -5.34
CA ALA A 30 -4.02 -11.71 -6.02
C ALA A 30 -3.15 -12.13 -7.22
N ILE A 31 -2.71 -11.17 -8.06
CA ILE A 31 -1.79 -11.43 -9.18
C ILE A 31 -0.49 -12.09 -8.68
N ASN A 32 0.08 -11.60 -7.58
CA ASN A 32 1.28 -12.20 -7.03
C ASN A 32 1.05 -13.60 -6.45
N SER A 33 -0.14 -13.89 -5.93
CA SER A 33 -0.47 -15.24 -5.47
C SER A 33 -0.46 -16.24 -6.64
N ILE A 34 -0.86 -15.80 -7.83
CA ILE A 34 -0.77 -16.58 -9.07
C ILE A 34 0.71 -16.78 -9.46
N MET A 35 1.51 -15.72 -9.46
CA MET A 35 2.95 -15.78 -9.76
C MET A 35 3.71 -16.71 -8.81
N TRP A 36 3.38 -16.68 -7.52
CA TRP A 36 3.95 -17.57 -6.52
C TRP A 36 3.58 -19.03 -6.77
N SER A 37 2.36 -19.31 -7.23
CA SER A 37 1.97 -20.67 -7.64
C SER A 37 2.84 -21.14 -8.81
N ALA A 38 2.93 -20.34 -9.88
CA ALA A 38 3.75 -20.67 -11.05
C ALA A 38 5.22 -20.91 -10.69
N TYR A 39 5.78 -20.14 -9.73
CA TYR A 39 7.12 -20.37 -9.21
C TYR A 39 7.26 -21.73 -8.51
N ARG A 40 6.31 -22.10 -7.65
CA ARG A 40 6.32 -23.41 -6.99
C ARG A 40 6.17 -24.56 -7.98
N ASP A 41 5.43 -24.34 -9.06
CA ASP A 41 5.20 -25.32 -10.12
C ASP A 41 6.41 -25.43 -11.08
N GLY A 42 7.38 -24.51 -10.96
CA GLY A 42 8.62 -24.51 -11.75
C GLY A 42 8.47 -23.84 -13.13
N ASP A 43 7.34 -23.20 -13.41
CA ASP A 43 7.04 -22.53 -14.68
C ASP A 43 7.77 -21.20 -14.84
N VAL A 44 8.19 -20.59 -13.73
CA VAL A 44 8.93 -19.32 -13.68
C VAL A 44 10.09 -19.41 -12.69
N THR A 45 11.15 -18.65 -12.97
CA THR A 45 12.36 -18.62 -12.16
C THR A 45 12.21 -17.68 -10.95
N ALA A 46 13.05 -17.88 -9.93
CA ALA A 46 13.07 -16.99 -8.76
C ALA A 46 13.40 -15.53 -9.13
N ALA A 47 14.23 -15.32 -10.16
CA ALA A 47 14.59 -13.99 -10.64
C ALA A 47 13.39 -13.26 -11.27
N GLU A 48 12.52 -13.99 -11.98
CA GLU A 48 11.32 -13.42 -12.60
C GLU A 48 10.24 -13.05 -11.56
N VAL A 49 10.15 -13.78 -10.45
CA VAL A 49 9.10 -13.53 -9.44
C VAL A 49 9.54 -12.59 -8.32
N ALA A 50 10.85 -12.47 -8.06
CA ALA A 50 11.37 -11.64 -6.95
C ALA A 50 10.85 -10.18 -6.94
N PRO A 51 10.85 -9.44 -8.07
CA PRO A 51 10.31 -8.07 -8.09
C PRO A 51 8.82 -8.01 -7.73
N PHE A 52 8.04 -8.99 -8.19
CA PHE A 52 6.61 -9.08 -7.91
C PHE A 52 6.31 -9.42 -6.45
N MET A 53 7.15 -10.24 -5.80
CA MET A 53 6.98 -10.53 -4.37
C MET A 53 7.19 -9.29 -3.51
N VAL A 54 8.19 -8.45 -3.85
CA VAL A 54 8.43 -7.18 -3.15
C VAL A 54 7.24 -6.24 -3.37
N PHE A 55 6.80 -6.12 -4.61
CA PHE A 55 5.66 -5.28 -4.98
C PHE A 55 4.39 -5.71 -4.25
N ALA A 56 4.09 -7.01 -4.22
CA ALA A 56 2.90 -7.54 -3.58
C ALA A 56 2.95 -7.52 -2.06
N GLY A 57 4.13 -7.74 -1.47
CA GLY A 57 4.32 -7.54 -0.03
C GLY A 57 4.05 -6.08 0.35
N SER A 58 4.50 -5.15 -0.50
CA SER A 58 4.18 -3.73 -0.39
C SER A 58 2.66 -3.51 -0.48
N ALA A 59 2.01 -3.96 -1.56
CA ALA A 59 0.57 -3.80 -1.78
C ALA A 59 -0.28 -4.42 -0.66
N ALA A 60 0.14 -5.57 -0.10
CA ALA A 60 -0.54 -6.18 1.03
C ALA A 60 -0.51 -5.31 2.30
N LEU A 61 0.63 -4.65 2.58
CA LEU A 61 0.70 -3.64 3.63
C LEU A 61 -0.16 -2.42 3.28
N GLY A 62 -0.23 -2.07 2.00
CA GLY A 62 -1.09 -1.02 1.48
C GLY A 62 -2.56 -1.19 1.77
N VAL A 63 -3.09 -2.39 1.49
CA VAL A 63 -4.44 -2.81 1.87
C VAL A 63 -4.70 -2.54 3.36
N VAL A 64 -3.77 -2.91 4.24
CA VAL A 64 -3.93 -2.72 5.69
C VAL A 64 -3.94 -1.24 6.07
N VAL A 65 -3.03 -0.45 5.50
CA VAL A 65 -2.93 1.00 5.72
C VAL A 65 -4.21 1.69 5.26
N MET A 66 -4.62 1.43 4.02
CA MET A 66 -5.78 2.07 3.40
C MET A 66 -7.09 1.64 4.06
N LEU A 67 -7.26 0.36 4.43
CA LEU A 67 -8.42 -0.08 5.21
C LEU A 67 -8.48 0.62 6.57
N SER A 68 -7.34 0.75 7.26
CA SER A 68 -7.27 1.47 8.53
C SER A 68 -7.66 2.94 8.38
N ALA A 69 -7.19 3.60 7.31
CA ALA A 69 -7.54 4.97 6.97
C ALA A 69 -9.04 5.13 6.62
N ALA A 70 -9.58 4.23 5.79
CA ALA A 70 -10.99 4.22 5.42
C ALA A 70 -11.90 4.02 6.64
N VAL A 71 -11.59 3.03 7.49
CA VAL A 71 -12.32 2.78 8.75
C VAL A 71 -12.23 3.99 9.68
N ALA A 72 -11.07 4.66 9.75
CA ALA A 72 -10.95 5.87 10.54
C ALA A 72 -11.84 7.00 10.02
N LEU A 73 -11.88 7.22 8.69
CA LEU A 73 -12.75 8.20 8.05
C LEU A 73 -14.24 7.90 8.29
N PHE A 74 -14.68 6.64 8.22
CA PHE A 74 -16.05 6.27 8.53
C PHE A 74 -16.42 6.41 10.01
N ARG A 75 -15.43 6.43 10.91
CA ARG A 75 -15.60 6.61 12.35
C ARG A 75 -15.43 8.07 12.81
N ASP A 76 -15.16 9.00 11.88
CA ASP A 76 -14.90 10.40 12.16
C ASP A 76 -13.89 10.58 13.32
N THR A 77 -14.19 11.41 14.31
CA THR A 77 -13.29 11.74 15.43
C THR A 77 -12.92 10.53 16.30
N ARG A 78 -13.77 9.49 16.34
CA ARG A 78 -13.48 8.24 17.06
C ARG A 78 -12.42 7.39 16.34
N GLY A 79 -12.14 7.67 15.07
CA GLY A 79 -11.16 6.99 14.24
C GLY A 79 -9.71 7.46 14.45
N HIS A 80 -9.47 8.51 15.23
CA HIS A 80 -8.18 9.20 15.29
C HIS A 80 -6.96 8.28 15.54
N ARG A 81 -7.07 7.33 16.47
CA ARG A 81 -5.99 6.38 16.77
C ARG A 81 -5.67 5.47 15.58
N LEU A 82 -6.69 5.00 14.87
CA LEU A 82 -6.51 4.16 13.67
C LEU A 82 -5.86 4.95 12.54
N ALA A 83 -6.26 6.21 12.35
CA ALA A 83 -5.62 7.07 11.36
C ALA A 83 -4.15 7.35 11.71
N GLY A 84 -3.83 7.55 13.00
CA GLY A 84 -2.45 7.70 13.47
C GLY A 84 -1.60 6.45 13.19
N LEU A 85 -2.14 5.26 13.46
CA LEU A 85 -1.49 3.99 13.13
C LEU A 85 -1.30 3.80 11.62
N ALA A 86 -2.30 4.15 10.81
CA ALA A 86 -2.20 4.11 9.36
C ALA A 86 -1.05 4.99 8.84
N VAL A 87 -0.89 6.20 9.39
CA VAL A 87 0.23 7.10 9.03
C VAL A 87 1.58 6.50 9.42
N LEU A 88 1.68 5.91 10.62
CA LEU A 88 2.92 5.27 11.07
C LEU A 88 3.28 4.08 10.18
N LEU A 89 2.33 3.19 9.88
CA LEU A 89 2.52 2.04 9.01
C LEU A 89 2.91 2.47 7.59
N ALA A 90 2.22 3.47 7.02
CA ALA A 90 2.58 4.01 5.72
C ALA A 90 3.99 4.62 5.71
N GLY A 91 4.35 5.33 6.78
CA GLY A 91 5.70 5.90 6.93
C GLY A 91 6.78 4.81 7.00
N VAL A 92 6.54 3.76 7.79
CA VAL A 92 7.44 2.58 7.85
C VAL A 92 7.54 1.92 6.48
N ARG A 93 6.42 1.75 5.77
CA ARG A 93 6.39 1.16 4.42
C ARG A 93 7.27 1.92 3.44
N VAL A 94 7.17 3.25 3.40
CA VAL A 94 8.01 4.10 2.52
C VAL A 94 9.50 3.88 2.80
N VAL A 95 9.91 3.74 4.06
CA VAL A 95 11.31 3.49 4.44
C VAL A 95 11.72 2.03 4.18
N ALA A 96 10.79 1.08 4.30
CA ALA A 96 11.07 -0.34 4.11
C ALA A 96 11.31 -0.71 2.64
N ILE A 97 10.72 -0.01 1.67
CA ILE A 97 10.92 -0.28 0.23
C ILE A 97 12.41 -0.27 -0.18
N PRO A 98 13.21 0.78 0.07
CA PRO A 98 14.62 0.77 -0.29
C PRO A 98 15.41 -0.33 0.44
N VAL A 99 15.04 -0.68 1.67
CA VAL A 99 15.65 -1.79 2.41
C VAL A 99 15.34 -3.13 1.72
N ALA A 100 14.10 -3.34 1.31
CA ALA A 100 13.69 -4.54 0.58
C ALA A 100 14.43 -4.68 -0.76
N VAL A 101 14.63 -3.56 -1.47
CA VAL A 101 15.44 -3.53 -2.70
C VAL A 101 16.88 -3.97 -2.43
N VAL A 102 17.52 -3.41 -1.39
CA VAL A 102 18.89 -3.79 -1.02
C VAL A 102 18.99 -5.27 -0.66
N VAL A 103 18.02 -5.80 0.08
CA VAL A 103 17.98 -7.23 0.44
C VAL A 103 17.87 -8.09 -0.82
N VAL A 104 16.96 -7.76 -1.74
CA VAL A 104 16.76 -8.51 -2.99
C VAL A 104 18.02 -8.49 -3.85
N VAL A 105 18.65 -7.33 -4.02
CA VAL A 105 19.94 -7.19 -4.72
C VAL A 105 21.00 -8.08 -4.07
N GLY A 106 21.08 -8.07 -2.74
CA GLY A 106 22.05 -8.85 -1.99
C GLY A 106 21.85 -10.36 -2.07
N THR A 107 20.60 -10.83 -2.18
CA THR A 107 20.26 -12.27 -2.18
C THR A 107 20.15 -12.88 -3.58
N VAL A 108 19.62 -12.12 -4.54
CA VAL A 108 19.32 -12.62 -5.90
C VAL A 108 20.33 -12.09 -6.94
N GLY A 109 21.05 -11.02 -6.61
CA GLY A 109 22.00 -10.35 -7.50
C GLY A 109 21.41 -9.10 -8.15
N THR A 110 22.27 -8.31 -8.81
CA THR A 110 21.85 -7.05 -9.46
C THR A 110 20.99 -7.24 -10.70
N SER A 111 21.04 -8.43 -11.31
CA SER A 111 20.28 -8.76 -12.51
C SER A 111 18.76 -8.72 -12.31
N SER A 112 18.27 -8.94 -11.08
CA SER A 112 16.83 -8.93 -10.75
C SER A 112 16.23 -7.54 -10.54
N VAL A 113 17.03 -6.48 -10.67
CA VAL A 113 16.56 -5.08 -10.54
C VAL A 113 17.13 -4.16 -11.63
N SER A 114 17.85 -4.73 -12.60
CA SER A 114 18.44 -3.97 -13.71
C SER A 114 17.53 -3.88 -14.94
N GLY A 115 16.47 -4.68 -15.01
CA GLY A 115 15.52 -4.66 -16.11
C GLY A 115 14.63 -3.41 -16.09
N PRO A 116 14.21 -2.87 -17.25
CA PRO A 116 13.25 -1.77 -17.31
C PRO A 116 11.93 -2.08 -16.59
N SER A 117 11.46 -3.34 -16.69
CA SER A 117 10.28 -3.84 -15.96
C SER A 117 10.47 -3.80 -14.45
N ASP A 118 11.65 -4.19 -13.97
CA ASP A 118 11.93 -4.30 -12.53
C ASP A 118 12.01 -2.91 -11.90
N MET A 119 12.70 -1.98 -12.58
CA MET A 119 12.72 -0.58 -12.14
C MET A 119 11.33 0.04 -12.16
N PHE A 120 10.50 -0.26 -13.16
CA PHE A 120 9.13 0.22 -13.20
C PHE A 120 8.33 -0.25 -11.98
N VAL A 121 8.41 -1.54 -11.62
CA VAL A 121 7.73 -2.12 -10.46
C VAL A 121 8.21 -1.48 -9.14
N LEU A 122 9.50 -1.20 -9.02
CA LEU A 122 10.06 -0.54 -7.83
C LEU A 122 9.60 0.93 -7.72
N ILE A 123 9.63 1.67 -8.82
CA ILE A 123 9.14 3.06 -8.88
C ILE A 123 7.64 3.09 -8.54
N LEU A 124 6.87 2.16 -9.10
CA LEU A 124 5.45 2.04 -8.82
C LEU A 124 5.19 1.72 -7.34
N SER A 125 5.97 0.81 -6.74
CA SER A 125 5.90 0.51 -5.29
C SER A 125 6.10 1.76 -4.45
N ALA A 126 7.13 2.54 -4.78
CA ALA A 126 7.49 3.75 -4.03
C ALA A 126 6.40 4.81 -4.17
N PHE A 127 5.88 4.99 -5.39
CA PHE A 127 4.79 5.91 -5.66
C PHE A 127 3.52 5.52 -4.89
N GLU A 128 3.12 4.25 -4.92
CA GLU A 128 1.96 3.72 -4.20
C GLU A 128 2.07 3.98 -2.69
N ALA A 129 3.21 3.64 -2.08
CA ALA A 129 3.44 3.88 -0.66
C ALA A 129 3.39 5.36 -0.27
N VAL A 130 3.84 6.26 -1.17
CA VAL A 130 3.74 7.71 -0.96
C VAL A 130 2.29 8.18 -1.05
N VAL A 131 1.52 7.72 -2.04
CA VAL A 131 0.09 8.04 -2.19
C VAL A 131 -0.68 7.60 -0.95
N GLU A 132 -0.42 6.40 -0.43
CA GLU A 132 -1.02 5.93 0.81
C GLU A 132 -0.68 6.74 2.02
N LEU A 133 0.59 7.14 2.16
CA LEU A 133 1.00 8.02 3.24
C LEU A 133 0.24 9.35 3.17
N MET A 134 0.01 9.89 1.97
CA MET A 134 -0.82 11.08 1.80
C MET A 134 -2.27 10.83 2.21
N VAL A 135 -2.89 9.74 1.77
CA VAL A 135 -4.26 9.37 2.14
C VAL A 135 -4.40 9.18 3.65
N ALA A 136 -3.47 8.45 4.27
CA ALA A 136 -3.45 8.23 5.71
C ALA A 136 -3.27 9.55 6.49
N ARG A 137 -2.43 10.47 6.00
CA ARG A 137 -2.27 11.81 6.59
C ARG A 137 -3.54 12.65 6.49
N VAL A 138 -4.22 12.61 5.34
CA VAL A 138 -5.52 13.28 5.16
C VAL A 138 -6.55 12.69 6.12
N ALA A 139 -6.64 11.37 6.23
CA ALA A 139 -7.51 10.70 7.21
C ALA A 139 -7.18 11.12 8.65
N ALA A 140 -5.90 11.20 9.00
CA ALA A 140 -5.47 11.63 10.33
C ALA A 140 -5.81 13.09 10.61
N ALA A 141 -5.71 13.98 9.63
CA ALA A 141 -6.12 15.37 9.77
C ALA A 141 -7.64 15.51 9.98
N ARG A 142 -8.43 14.76 9.21
CA ARG A 142 -9.91 14.79 9.28
C ARG A 142 -10.49 14.18 10.56
N THR A 143 -9.75 13.30 11.23
CA THR A 143 -10.20 12.59 12.43
C THR A 143 -9.70 13.22 13.74
N ARG A 144 -8.92 14.32 13.69
CA ARG A 144 -8.42 15.04 14.88
C ARG A 144 -9.36 16.14 15.41
N ALA A 145 -10.46 16.41 14.71
CA ALA A 145 -11.42 17.47 15.04
C ALA A 145 -12.17 17.22 16.36
#